data_AF-A0A8S1P953-F1
#
_entry.id   AF-A0A8S1P953-F1
#
_cell.length_a   1.000
_cell.length_b   1.000
_cell.length_c   1.000
_cell.angle_alpha   90.00
_cell.angle_beta   90.00
_cell.angle_gamma   90.00
#
_symmetry.space_group_name_H-M   'P 1'
#
loop_
_entity.id
_entity.type
_entity.pdbx_description
1 polymer ?
#
loop_
_entity_poly.entity_id
_entity_poly.type
_entity_poly.pdbx_seq_one_letter_code
_entity_poly.pdbx_strand_id
1 'polypeptide(L)'
;MKFLVLLCIVTLTFADSRIDFFTKLSQSDFGKTILQSIQVQENNVERVLQFIRQLQVDINAAQTEHTNYLQNRNGQITQYINEADQALAKAKQQKAQDEAQLPLREEELNDKRAQGESKFAEKQRNLDRIATLTAEREETKKAYDQRRTEIVGLLAALNQGKKLIQQIKTGSVFTQQEIFADIEHHHKKFIQRFPDRRGFNSLVSLSLAMAQDSTLKSDQSALERVVQVIEDLADSLFQLQKQEMEADDAREAAFQQAIARLEIANQSLEGAVAYLHAQILRLEQSLLELQNDIATQAQMIVNKQNEKADWLNIQRDETKSYGKQTENRKSQLDLLGETENVFSKGPLTPEQQSFLQHLK
;
A
#
# COMPACT_ATOMS: atom_id res chain seq x y z
N MET A 1 -78.27 -47.65 63.92
CA MET A 1 -76.99 -47.54 63.18
C MET A 1 -76.92 -48.38 61.89
N LYS A 2 -78.04 -48.66 61.20
CA LYS A 2 -78.04 -49.28 59.85
C LYS A 2 -78.72 -48.42 58.78
N PHE A 3 -79.56 -47.45 59.18
CA PHE A 3 -80.19 -46.49 58.27
C PHE A 3 -79.32 -45.27 57.92
N LEU A 4 -78.37 -44.88 58.79
CA LEU A 4 -77.45 -43.77 58.51
C LEU A 4 -76.34 -44.14 57.50
N VAL A 5 -75.93 -45.42 57.46
CA VAL A 5 -74.96 -45.91 56.47
C VAL A 5 -75.60 -46.07 55.09
N LEU A 6 -76.90 -46.41 55.03
CA LEU A 6 -77.64 -46.46 53.76
C LEU A 6 -77.90 -45.06 53.17
N LEU A 7 -78.10 -44.04 54.02
CA LEU A 7 -78.29 -42.65 53.57
C LEU A 7 -76.98 -41.99 53.07
N CYS A 8 -75.82 -42.43 53.58
CA CYS A 8 -74.51 -42.01 53.07
C CYS A 8 -74.07 -42.78 51.81
N ILE A 9 -74.63 -43.97 51.54
CA ILE A 9 -74.32 -44.75 50.33
C ILE A 9 -75.25 -44.38 49.17
N VAL A 10 -76.49 -43.95 49.43
CA VAL A 10 -77.43 -43.46 48.39
C VAL A 10 -77.12 -42.04 47.91
N THR A 11 -76.37 -41.26 48.69
CA THR A 11 -75.86 -39.93 48.26
C THR A 11 -74.50 -40.00 47.53
N LEU A 12 -73.89 -41.18 47.43
CA LEU A 12 -72.61 -41.39 46.72
C LEU A 12 -72.72 -42.16 45.40
N THR A 13 -73.94 -42.54 44.97
CA THR A 13 -74.16 -43.31 43.72
C THR A 13 -74.69 -42.49 42.54
N PHE A 14 -74.69 -41.16 42.63
CA PHE A 14 -75.01 -40.28 41.49
C PHE A 14 -73.94 -39.20 41.28
N ALA A 15 -72.67 -39.61 41.18
CA ALA A 15 -71.78 -38.89 40.28
C ALA A 15 -72.19 -39.30 38.87
N ASP A 16 -73.24 -38.68 38.35
CA ASP A 16 -73.64 -38.87 36.96
C ASP A 16 -72.43 -38.48 36.11
N SER A 17 -71.87 -39.45 35.39
CA SER A 17 -70.69 -39.26 34.55
C SER A 17 -70.82 -38.05 33.59
N ARG A 18 -72.05 -37.62 33.26
CA ARG A 18 -72.30 -36.40 32.49
C ARG A 18 -72.20 -35.12 33.33
N ILE A 19 -72.65 -35.13 34.59
CA ILE A 19 -72.52 -34.00 35.52
C ILE A 19 -71.04 -33.73 35.82
N ASP A 20 -70.27 -34.78 36.14
CA ASP A 20 -68.82 -34.68 36.35
C ASP A 20 -68.08 -34.19 35.11
N PHE A 21 -68.52 -34.61 33.92
CA PHE A 21 -67.99 -34.12 32.65
C PHE A 21 -68.25 -32.62 32.47
N PHE A 22 -69.48 -32.14 32.69
CA PHE A 22 -69.79 -30.72 32.57
C PHE A 22 -69.06 -29.85 33.60
N THR A 23 -68.79 -30.37 34.81
CA THR A 23 -67.92 -29.71 35.80
C THR A 23 -66.47 -29.65 35.36
N LYS A 24 -65.93 -30.67 34.69
CA LYS A 24 -64.58 -30.63 34.10
C LYS A 24 -64.52 -29.68 32.91
N LEU A 25 -65.57 -29.66 32.11
CA LEU A 25 -65.70 -28.79 30.94
C LEU A 25 -65.69 -27.31 31.33
N SER A 26 -66.35 -26.94 32.44
CA SER A 26 -66.40 -25.56 32.93
C SER A 26 -65.07 -25.05 33.51
N GLN A 27 -64.08 -25.91 33.71
CA GLN A 27 -62.74 -25.53 34.20
C GLN A 27 -61.81 -25.00 33.09
N SER A 28 -62.12 -25.25 31.81
CA SER A 28 -61.37 -24.74 30.66
C SER A 28 -62.09 -23.55 30.04
N ASP A 29 -61.37 -22.50 29.64
CA ASP A 29 -61.99 -21.34 28.97
C ASP A 29 -62.64 -21.73 27.63
N PHE A 30 -62.02 -22.65 26.89
CA PHE A 30 -62.62 -23.22 25.69
C PHE A 30 -63.87 -24.06 26.02
N GLY A 31 -63.82 -24.84 27.11
CA GLY A 31 -64.97 -25.61 27.59
C GLY A 31 -66.13 -24.75 28.08
N LYS A 32 -65.86 -23.60 28.71
CA LYS A 32 -66.89 -22.59 29.05
C LYS A 32 -67.57 -22.04 27.80
N THR A 33 -66.80 -21.74 26.75
CA THR A 33 -67.37 -21.30 25.46
C THR A 33 -68.26 -22.37 24.83
N ILE A 34 -67.86 -23.65 24.92
CA ILE A 34 -68.70 -24.78 24.46
C ILE A 34 -70.00 -24.85 25.28
N LEU A 35 -69.92 -24.77 26.61
CA LEU A 35 -71.09 -24.79 27.50
C LEU A 35 -72.07 -23.65 27.20
N GLN A 36 -71.57 -22.42 27.03
CA GLN A 36 -72.38 -21.27 26.63
C GLN A 36 -73.05 -21.49 25.27
N SER A 37 -72.32 -22.04 24.30
CA SER A 37 -72.86 -22.33 22.97
C SER A 37 -73.94 -23.42 23.00
N ILE A 38 -73.79 -24.44 23.84
CA ILE A 38 -74.80 -25.48 24.09
C ILE A 38 -76.07 -24.89 24.69
N GLN A 39 -75.94 -23.97 25.66
CA GLN A 39 -77.07 -23.29 26.30
C GLN A 39 -77.86 -22.43 25.30
N VAL A 40 -77.18 -21.75 24.36
CA VAL A 40 -77.84 -20.98 23.29
C VAL A 40 -78.65 -21.86 22.32
N GLN A 41 -78.24 -23.10 22.11
CA GLN A 41 -78.95 -24.06 21.25
C GLN A 41 -80.15 -24.74 21.94
N GLU A 42 -80.60 -24.23 23.09
CA GLU A 42 -81.71 -24.75 23.90
C GLU A 42 -81.58 -26.25 24.23
N ASN A 43 -80.35 -26.76 24.34
CA ASN A 43 -80.06 -28.18 24.56
C ASN A 43 -80.62 -29.13 23.46
N ASN A 44 -80.87 -28.62 22.25
CA ASN A 44 -81.21 -29.47 21.11
C ASN A 44 -79.99 -30.34 20.73
N VAL A 45 -80.06 -31.62 21.08
CA VAL A 45 -78.96 -32.58 20.91
C VAL A 45 -78.44 -32.63 19.48
N GLU A 46 -79.32 -32.58 18.47
CA GLU A 46 -78.90 -32.64 17.08
C GLU A 46 -78.15 -31.37 16.64
N ARG A 47 -78.62 -30.19 17.05
CA ARG A 47 -77.94 -28.92 16.77
C ARG A 47 -76.61 -28.80 17.50
N VAL A 48 -76.53 -29.30 18.75
CA VAL A 48 -75.29 -29.36 19.53
C VAL A 48 -74.27 -30.28 18.86
N LEU A 49 -74.68 -31.47 18.42
CA LEU A 49 -73.80 -32.40 17.70
C LEU A 49 -73.34 -31.82 16.36
N GLN A 50 -74.21 -31.14 15.61
CA GLN A 50 -73.82 -30.44 14.37
C GLN A 50 -72.79 -29.32 14.64
N PHE A 51 -73.00 -28.52 15.69
CA PHE A 51 -72.06 -27.48 16.09
C PHE A 51 -70.69 -28.05 16.51
N ILE A 52 -70.66 -29.10 17.33
CA ILE A 52 -69.41 -29.76 17.76
C ILE A 52 -68.64 -30.31 16.56
N ARG A 53 -69.33 -30.98 15.62
CA ARG A 53 -68.72 -31.49 14.39
C ARG A 53 -68.19 -30.37 13.50
N GLN A 54 -68.92 -29.26 13.38
CA GLN A 54 -68.44 -28.09 12.65
C GLN A 54 -67.17 -27.51 13.28
N LEU A 55 -67.13 -27.36 14.61
CA LEU A 55 -65.93 -26.90 15.31
C LEU A 55 -64.74 -27.84 15.13
N GLN A 56 -64.96 -29.16 15.15
CA GLN A 56 -63.90 -30.14 14.85
C GLN A 56 -63.38 -29.95 13.42
N VAL A 57 -64.25 -29.74 12.43
CA VAL A 57 -63.86 -29.47 11.04
C VAL A 57 -63.05 -28.17 10.96
N ASP A 58 -63.51 -27.10 11.62
CA ASP A 58 -62.85 -25.79 11.59
C ASP A 58 -61.46 -25.83 12.25
N ILE A 59 -61.31 -26.54 13.39
CA ILE A 59 -60.02 -26.70 14.05
C ILE A 59 -59.05 -27.53 13.18
N ASN A 60 -59.53 -28.59 12.54
CA ASN A 60 -58.71 -29.40 11.62
C ASN A 60 -58.30 -28.62 10.36
N ALA A 61 -59.20 -27.80 9.82
CA ALA A 61 -58.92 -26.90 8.70
C ALA A 61 -57.85 -25.86 9.09
N ALA A 62 -58.01 -25.21 10.26
CA ALA A 62 -57.03 -24.26 10.79
C ALA A 62 -55.67 -24.90 11.10
N GLN A 63 -55.65 -26.17 11.55
CA GLN A 63 -54.41 -26.92 11.72
C GLN A 63 -53.72 -27.19 10.38
N THR A 64 -54.48 -27.58 9.36
CA THR A 64 -53.96 -27.83 8.00
C THR A 64 -53.40 -26.55 7.40
N GLU A 65 -54.14 -25.44 7.49
CA GLU A 65 -53.69 -24.13 7.01
C GLU A 65 -52.40 -23.68 7.70
N HIS A 66 -52.34 -23.78 9.03
CA HIS A 66 -51.13 -23.40 9.78
C HIS A 66 -49.93 -24.31 9.45
N THR A 67 -50.18 -25.60 9.18
CA THR A 67 -49.13 -26.55 8.77
C THR A 67 -48.55 -26.16 7.42
N ASN A 68 -49.42 -25.87 6.44
CA ASN A 68 -49.00 -25.42 5.11
C ASN A 68 -48.24 -24.08 5.18
N TYR A 69 -48.73 -23.15 6.01
CA TYR A 69 -48.05 -21.89 6.28
C TYR A 69 -46.64 -22.11 6.82
N LEU A 70 -46.49 -22.92 7.87
CA LEU A 70 -45.17 -23.20 8.47
C LEU A 70 -44.23 -23.88 7.47
N GLN A 71 -44.71 -24.85 6.69
CA GLN A 71 -43.89 -25.52 5.66
C GLN A 71 -43.36 -24.52 4.63
N ASN A 72 -44.23 -23.67 4.09
CA ASN A 72 -43.85 -22.62 3.14
C ASN A 72 -42.84 -21.65 3.76
N ARG A 73 -43.10 -21.23 5.00
CA ARG A 73 -42.25 -20.29 5.73
C ARG A 73 -40.87 -20.88 6.02
N ASN A 74 -40.80 -22.13 6.48
CA ASN A 74 -39.55 -22.86 6.69
C ASN A 74 -38.78 -23.04 5.37
N GLY A 75 -39.46 -23.25 4.25
CA GLY A 75 -38.85 -23.28 2.91
C GLY A 75 -38.17 -21.96 2.56
N GLN A 76 -38.85 -20.83 2.78
CA GLN A 76 -38.28 -19.48 2.58
C GLN A 76 -37.07 -19.23 3.48
N ILE A 77 -37.18 -19.56 4.77
CA ILE A 77 -36.07 -19.38 5.72
C ILE A 77 -34.85 -20.23 5.31
N THR A 78 -35.09 -21.47 4.87
CA THR A 78 -34.01 -22.34 4.37
C THR A 78 -33.32 -21.76 3.14
N GLN A 79 -34.07 -21.12 2.24
CA GLN A 79 -33.49 -20.41 1.10
C GLN A 79 -32.58 -19.25 1.57
N TYR A 80 -33.03 -18.41 2.49
CA TYR A 80 -32.22 -17.31 3.02
C TYR A 80 -30.95 -17.80 3.74
N ILE A 81 -31.04 -18.90 4.49
CA ILE A 81 -29.88 -19.53 5.13
C ILE A 81 -28.88 -20.00 4.06
N ASN A 82 -29.35 -20.65 2.99
CA ASN A 82 -28.49 -21.12 1.91
C ASN A 82 -27.81 -19.96 1.17
N GLU A 83 -28.54 -18.87 0.91
CA GLU A 83 -27.98 -17.64 0.30
C GLU A 83 -26.91 -17.02 1.20
N ALA A 84 -27.14 -16.95 2.51
CA ALA A 84 -26.17 -16.47 3.49
C ALA A 84 -24.93 -17.37 3.55
N ASP A 85 -25.09 -18.70 3.52
CA ASP A 85 -23.99 -19.67 3.51
C ASP A 85 -23.13 -19.58 2.25
N GLN A 86 -23.74 -19.43 1.07
CA GLN A 86 -23.01 -19.24 -0.18
C GLN A 86 -22.22 -17.93 -0.17
N ALA A 87 -22.83 -16.83 0.26
CA ALA A 87 -22.18 -15.53 0.38
C ALA A 87 -21.00 -15.58 1.38
N LEU A 88 -21.19 -16.28 2.50
CA LEU A 88 -20.16 -16.47 3.53
C LEU A 88 -18.99 -17.31 3.02
N ALA A 89 -19.26 -18.40 2.30
CA ALA A 89 -18.21 -19.24 1.71
C ALA A 89 -17.37 -18.44 0.70
N LYS A 90 -18.04 -17.68 -0.17
CA LYS A 90 -17.37 -16.80 -1.14
C LYS A 90 -16.51 -15.74 -0.46
N ALA A 91 -17.05 -15.05 0.56
CA ALA A 91 -16.31 -14.03 1.29
C ALA A 91 -15.08 -14.60 2.03
N LYS A 92 -15.21 -15.79 2.64
CA LYS A 92 -14.08 -16.49 3.27
C LYS A 92 -13.00 -16.88 2.27
N GLN A 93 -13.40 -17.39 1.11
CA GLN A 93 -12.46 -17.76 0.06
C GLN A 93 -11.70 -16.53 -0.47
N GLN A 94 -12.42 -15.45 -0.79
CA GLN A 94 -11.80 -14.22 -1.30
C GLN A 94 -10.84 -13.63 -0.26
N LYS A 95 -11.27 -13.51 1.00
CA LYS A 95 -10.41 -13.05 2.10
C LYS A 95 -9.12 -13.87 2.20
N ALA A 96 -9.22 -15.20 2.15
CA ALA A 96 -8.05 -16.07 2.25
C ALA A 96 -7.11 -15.92 1.04
N GLN A 97 -7.65 -15.72 -0.16
CA GLN A 97 -6.86 -15.45 -1.37
C GLN A 97 -6.12 -14.11 -1.25
N ASP A 98 -6.81 -13.07 -0.78
CA ASP A 98 -6.24 -11.73 -0.62
C ASP A 98 -5.16 -11.72 0.47
N GLU A 99 -5.43 -12.36 1.62
CA GLU A 99 -4.44 -12.53 2.72
C GLU A 99 -3.20 -13.31 2.28
N ALA A 100 -3.35 -14.27 1.38
CA ALA A 100 -2.21 -15.02 0.82
C ALA A 100 -1.36 -14.18 -0.15
N GLN A 101 -1.96 -13.21 -0.85
CA GLN A 101 -1.25 -12.32 -1.76
C GLN A 101 -0.53 -11.17 -1.04
N LEU A 102 -1.06 -10.73 0.10
CA LEU A 102 -0.54 -9.59 0.86
C LEU A 102 0.98 -9.66 1.12
N PRO A 103 1.54 -10.73 1.72
CA PRO A 103 2.98 -10.77 2.01
C PRO A 103 3.85 -10.75 0.74
N LEU A 104 3.38 -11.35 -0.35
CA LEU A 104 4.11 -11.34 -1.63
C LEU A 104 4.20 -9.93 -2.22
N ARG A 105 3.13 -9.15 -2.08
CA ARG A 105 3.09 -7.75 -2.53
C ARG A 105 3.92 -6.83 -1.63
N GLU A 106 3.95 -7.10 -0.32
CA GLU A 106 4.81 -6.38 0.62
C GLU A 106 6.30 -6.65 0.36
N GLU A 107 6.67 -7.89 0.05
CA GLU A 107 8.02 -8.26 -0.37
C GLU A 107 8.40 -7.57 -1.69
N GLU A 108 7.52 -7.60 -2.70
CA GLU A 108 7.73 -6.91 -3.98
C GLU A 108 7.95 -5.39 -3.77
N LEU A 109 7.17 -4.76 -2.89
CA LEU A 109 7.33 -3.34 -2.56
C LEU A 109 8.70 -3.07 -1.93
N ASN A 110 9.12 -3.89 -0.97
CA ASN A 110 10.41 -3.74 -0.30
C ASN A 110 11.59 -3.91 -1.28
N ASP A 111 11.51 -4.89 -2.17
CA ASP A 111 12.51 -5.10 -3.22
C ASP A 111 12.61 -3.89 -4.16
N LYS A 112 11.48 -3.32 -4.58
CA LYS A 112 11.46 -2.13 -5.44
C LYS A 112 12.01 -0.90 -4.73
N ARG A 113 11.73 -0.73 -3.43
CA ARG A 113 12.32 0.33 -2.60
C ARG A 113 13.83 0.19 -2.51
N ALA A 114 14.34 -1.01 -2.20
CA ALA A 114 15.78 -1.28 -2.14
C ALA A 114 16.47 -1.03 -3.50
N GLN A 115 15.86 -1.44 -4.61
CA GLN A 115 16.35 -1.14 -5.96
C GLN A 115 16.40 0.37 -6.23
N GLY A 116 15.34 1.09 -5.85
CA GLY A 116 15.24 2.54 -5.99
C GLY A 116 16.34 3.28 -5.21
N GLU A 117 16.55 2.91 -3.95
CA GLU A 117 17.60 3.46 -3.09
C GLU A 117 19.00 3.20 -3.65
N SER A 118 19.26 1.96 -4.09
CA SER A 118 20.55 1.60 -4.69
C SER A 118 20.84 2.43 -5.95
N LYS A 119 19.84 2.63 -6.81
CA LYS A 119 19.99 3.42 -8.05
C LYS A 119 20.15 4.90 -7.79
N PHE A 120 19.43 5.43 -6.80
CA PHE A 120 19.60 6.81 -6.35
C PHE A 120 21.00 7.05 -5.77
N ALA A 121 21.50 6.11 -4.93
CA ALA A 121 22.86 6.18 -4.39
C ALA A 121 23.94 6.09 -5.50
N GLU A 122 23.69 5.31 -6.56
CA GLU A 122 24.56 5.26 -7.74
C GLU A 122 24.61 6.60 -8.47
N LYS A 123 23.45 7.25 -8.68
CA LYS A 123 23.37 8.60 -9.26
C LYS A 123 24.18 9.61 -8.43
N GLN A 124 24.05 9.56 -7.10
CA GLN A 124 24.80 10.45 -6.22
C GLN A 124 26.32 10.24 -6.31
N ARG A 125 26.80 8.99 -6.31
CA ARG A 125 28.23 8.69 -6.49
C ARG A 125 28.79 9.24 -7.80
N ASN A 126 28.02 9.19 -8.89
CA ASN A 126 28.43 9.76 -10.16
C ASN A 126 28.51 11.29 -10.10
N LEU A 127 27.56 11.96 -9.44
CA LEU A 127 27.60 13.41 -9.22
C LEU A 127 28.81 13.81 -8.37
N ASP A 128 29.11 13.07 -7.30
CA ASP A 128 30.28 13.31 -6.46
C ASP A 128 31.58 13.11 -7.26
N ARG A 129 31.61 12.11 -8.16
CA ARG A 129 32.75 11.87 -9.04
C ARG A 129 32.94 12.98 -10.07
N ILE A 130 31.85 13.51 -10.65
CA ILE A 130 31.89 14.68 -11.52
C ILE A 130 32.50 15.87 -10.77
N ALA A 131 32.03 16.16 -9.56
CA ALA A 131 32.55 17.26 -8.75
C ALA A 131 34.04 17.12 -8.45
N THR A 132 34.48 15.89 -8.13
CA THR A 132 35.90 15.58 -7.90
C THR A 132 36.74 15.81 -9.15
N LEU A 133 36.30 15.28 -10.30
CA LEU A 133 37.02 15.45 -11.58
C LEU A 133 37.11 16.92 -11.99
N THR A 134 36.05 17.70 -11.77
CA THR A 134 36.04 19.15 -12.05
C THR A 134 37.06 19.88 -11.18
N ALA A 135 37.11 19.59 -9.87
CA ALA A 135 38.09 20.20 -8.97
C ALA A 135 39.53 19.83 -9.34
N GLU A 136 39.80 18.55 -9.63
CA GLU A 136 41.11 18.07 -10.13
C GLU A 136 41.48 18.79 -11.45
N ARG A 137 40.51 19.00 -12.34
CA ARG A 137 40.77 19.69 -13.62
C ARG A 137 41.09 21.17 -13.42
N GLU A 138 40.36 21.87 -12.56
CA GLU A 138 40.65 23.28 -12.25
C GLU A 138 42.06 23.47 -11.69
N GLU A 139 42.51 22.59 -10.80
CA GLU A 139 43.86 22.62 -10.24
C GLU A 139 44.92 22.39 -11.32
N THR A 140 44.76 21.35 -12.14
CA THR A 140 45.72 21.04 -13.22
C THR A 140 45.74 22.13 -14.29
N LYS A 141 44.60 22.75 -14.61
CA LYS A 141 44.51 23.86 -15.56
C LYS A 141 45.25 25.09 -15.05
N LYS A 142 45.08 25.43 -13.77
CA LYS A 142 45.81 26.52 -13.11
C LYS A 142 47.32 26.29 -13.16
N ALA A 143 47.79 25.07 -12.90
CA ALA A 143 49.20 24.73 -12.98
C ALA A 143 49.75 24.88 -14.42
N TYR A 144 49.00 24.43 -15.42
CA TYR A 144 49.34 24.63 -16.83
C TYR A 144 49.43 26.12 -17.20
N ASP A 145 48.45 26.93 -16.82
CA ASP A 145 48.43 28.36 -17.16
C ASP A 145 49.60 29.13 -16.51
N GLN A 146 49.98 28.76 -15.28
CA GLN A 146 51.19 29.27 -14.63
C GLN A 146 52.45 28.87 -15.41
N ARG A 147 52.58 27.60 -15.80
CA ARG A 147 53.73 27.10 -16.56
C ARG A 147 53.84 27.74 -17.93
N ARG A 148 52.72 27.92 -18.63
CA ARG A 148 52.64 28.64 -19.91
C ARG A 148 53.11 30.08 -19.75
N THR A 149 52.64 30.77 -18.71
CA THR A 149 53.03 32.16 -18.42
C THR A 149 54.54 32.27 -18.16
N GLU A 150 55.12 31.30 -17.43
CA GLU A 150 56.56 31.21 -17.20
C GLU A 150 57.31 31.06 -18.52
N ILE A 151 56.98 30.06 -19.34
CA ILE A 151 57.66 29.79 -20.62
C ILE A 151 57.57 31.01 -21.57
N VAL A 152 56.41 31.65 -21.67
CA VAL A 152 56.24 32.88 -22.46
C VAL A 152 57.15 34.00 -21.96
N GLY A 153 57.29 34.15 -20.64
CA GLY A 153 58.20 35.12 -20.03
C GLY A 153 59.67 34.83 -20.34
N LEU A 154 60.07 33.55 -20.34
CA LEU A 154 61.42 33.12 -20.73
C LEU A 154 61.72 33.39 -22.20
N LEU A 155 60.79 33.04 -23.09
CA LEU A 155 60.91 33.30 -24.53
C LEU A 155 61.04 34.81 -24.81
N ALA A 156 60.24 35.64 -24.15
CA ALA A 156 60.34 37.10 -24.27
C ALA A 156 61.72 37.62 -23.82
N ALA A 157 62.26 37.09 -22.72
CA ALA A 157 63.57 37.48 -22.22
C ALA A 157 64.70 37.10 -23.17
N LEU A 158 64.66 35.89 -23.75
CA LEU A 158 65.63 35.43 -24.74
C LEU A 158 65.54 36.24 -26.04
N ASN A 159 64.34 36.47 -26.57
CA ASN A 159 64.15 37.25 -27.79
C ASN A 159 64.62 38.70 -27.63
N GLN A 160 64.39 39.31 -26.46
CA GLN A 160 64.91 40.64 -26.16
C GLN A 160 66.44 40.64 -26.02
N GLY A 161 67.02 39.63 -25.35
CA GLY A 161 68.47 39.46 -25.25
C GLY A 161 69.11 39.30 -26.63
N LYS A 162 68.57 38.43 -27.48
CA LYS A 162 68.98 38.23 -28.87
C LYS A 162 68.97 39.56 -29.65
N LYS A 163 67.89 40.32 -29.56
CA LYS A 163 67.74 41.61 -30.25
C LYS A 163 68.83 42.59 -29.84
N LEU A 164 69.10 42.72 -28.54
CA LEU A 164 70.15 43.60 -28.02
C LEU A 164 71.54 43.16 -28.51
N ILE A 165 71.84 41.86 -28.50
CA ILE A 165 73.13 41.33 -28.98
C ILE A 165 73.29 41.54 -30.49
N GLN A 166 72.23 41.36 -31.27
CA GLN A 166 72.27 41.61 -32.72
C GLN A 166 72.54 43.08 -33.05
N GLN A 167 72.09 44.02 -32.21
CA GLN A 167 72.37 45.46 -32.37
C GLN A 167 73.86 45.79 -32.20
N ILE A 168 74.62 44.97 -31.45
CA ILE A 168 76.09 45.12 -31.31
C ILE A 168 76.79 44.95 -32.68
N LYS A 169 76.29 44.04 -33.55
CA LYS A 169 76.84 43.82 -34.90
C LYS A 169 76.76 45.05 -35.80
N THR A 170 75.74 45.88 -35.59
CA THR A 170 75.43 47.04 -36.45
C THR A 170 75.76 48.38 -35.80
N GLY A 171 76.16 48.39 -34.53
CA GLY A 171 76.43 49.60 -33.75
C GLY A 171 77.83 50.17 -33.99
N SER A 172 77.97 51.49 -33.86
CA SER A 172 79.30 52.12 -33.77
C SER A 172 79.91 51.83 -32.39
N VAL A 173 81.24 51.97 -32.26
CA VAL A 173 81.95 51.71 -30.99
C VAL A 173 81.35 52.48 -29.80
N PHE A 174 80.85 53.69 -30.03
CA PHE A 174 80.18 54.50 -29.00
C PHE A 174 78.80 53.94 -28.61
N THR A 175 78.01 53.46 -29.57
CA THR A 175 76.68 52.88 -29.26
C THR A 175 76.76 51.47 -28.68
N GLN A 176 77.87 50.76 -28.87
CA GLN A 176 78.09 49.45 -28.24
C GLN A 176 78.11 49.54 -26.71
N GLN A 177 78.68 50.59 -26.12
CA GLN A 177 78.70 50.75 -24.66
C GLN A 177 77.30 50.88 -24.05
N GLU A 178 76.40 51.62 -24.72
CA GLU A 178 75.00 51.76 -24.30
C GLU A 178 74.24 50.44 -24.45
N ILE A 179 74.47 49.70 -25.53
CA ILE A 179 73.84 48.39 -25.76
C ILE A 179 74.24 47.36 -24.68
N PHE A 180 75.50 47.33 -24.24
CA PHE A 180 75.92 46.44 -23.15
C PHE A 180 75.27 46.81 -21.81
N ALA A 181 75.10 48.11 -21.52
CA ALA A 181 74.37 48.55 -20.33
C ALA A 181 72.88 48.13 -20.36
N ASP A 182 72.25 48.17 -21.55
CA ASP A 182 70.88 47.68 -21.74
C ASP A 182 70.77 46.16 -21.56
N ILE A 183 71.76 45.39 -21.99
CA ILE A 183 71.82 43.93 -21.76
C ILE A 183 71.96 43.62 -20.26
N GLU A 184 72.84 44.33 -19.56
CA GLU A 184 73.04 44.18 -18.11
C GLU A 184 71.75 44.52 -17.33
N HIS A 185 71.10 45.62 -17.70
CA HIS A 185 69.82 46.03 -17.11
C HIS A 185 68.70 45.02 -17.37
N HIS A 186 68.61 44.50 -18.61
CA HIS A 186 67.63 43.47 -18.98
C HIS A 186 67.82 42.19 -18.18
N HIS A 187 69.06 41.71 -18.04
CA HIS A 187 69.37 40.52 -17.24
C HIS A 187 69.06 40.73 -15.76
N LYS A 188 69.38 41.91 -15.21
CA LYS A 188 69.04 42.26 -13.82
C LYS A 188 67.54 42.24 -13.58
N LYS A 189 66.75 42.80 -14.51
CA LYS A 189 65.27 42.71 -14.47
C LYS A 189 64.77 41.27 -14.57
N PHE A 190 65.40 40.46 -15.42
CA PHE A 190 65.07 39.03 -15.53
C PHE A 190 65.27 38.30 -14.21
N ILE A 191 66.43 38.47 -13.55
CA ILE A 191 66.73 37.84 -12.25
C ILE A 191 65.73 38.29 -11.18
N GLN A 192 65.31 39.56 -11.19
CA GLN A 192 64.30 40.07 -10.26
C GLN A 192 62.93 39.45 -10.49
N ARG A 193 62.56 39.23 -11.76
CA ARG A 193 61.26 38.63 -12.14
C ARG A 193 61.21 37.12 -11.94
N PHE A 194 62.35 36.43 -12.09
CA PHE A 194 62.49 34.98 -11.94
C PHE A 194 63.59 34.67 -10.92
N PRO A 195 63.31 34.86 -9.61
CA PRO A 195 64.30 34.66 -8.56
C PRO A 195 64.70 33.18 -8.39
N ASP A 196 63.81 32.26 -8.73
CA ASP A 196 64.07 30.82 -8.67
C ASP A 196 64.89 30.33 -9.86
N ARG A 197 66.19 30.12 -9.61
CA ARG A 197 67.18 29.65 -10.58
C ARG A 197 67.17 28.13 -10.74
N ARG A 198 66.05 27.56 -11.21
CA ARG A 198 65.96 26.13 -11.52
C ARG A 198 65.55 25.90 -12.99
N GLY A 199 66.04 24.82 -13.58
CA GLY A 199 65.70 24.42 -14.94
C GLY A 199 66.05 25.48 -16.00
N PHE A 200 65.09 25.77 -16.89
CA PHE A 200 65.28 26.72 -17.99
C PHE A 200 65.57 28.15 -17.51
N ASN A 201 65.12 28.57 -16.32
CA ASN A 201 65.41 29.91 -15.79
C ASN A 201 66.93 30.12 -15.63
N SER A 202 67.65 29.09 -15.20
CA SER A 202 69.11 29.11 -15.07
C SER A 202 69.81 29.17 -16.42
N LEU A 203 69.30 28.44 -17.41
CA LEU A 203 69.85 28.44 -18.78
C LEU A 203 69.60 29.79 -19.48
N VAL A 204 68.42 30.39 -19.29
CA VAL A 204 68.11 31.73 -19.80
C VAL A 204 68.98 32.77 -19.11
N SER A 205 69.11 32.71 -17.78
CA SER A 205 70.00 33.60 -17.04
C SER A 205 71.46 33.46 -17.50
N LEU A 206 71.93 32.24 -17.74
CA LEU A 206 73.29 31.99 -18.21
C LEU A 206 73.50 32.55 -19.62
N SER A 207 72.54 32.34 -20.52
CA SER A 207 72.58 32.86 -21.89
C SER A 207 72.59 34.40 -21.92
N LEU A 208 71.81 35.04 -21.04
CA LEU A 208 71.81 36.50 -20.86
C LEU A 208 73.09 37.01 -20.18
N ALA A 209 73.72 36.23 -19.31
CA ALA A 209 75.01 36.58 -18.71
C ALA A 209 76.14 36.47 -19.74
N MET A 210 76.13 35.43 -20.59
CA MET A 210 77.08 35.28 -21.70
C MET A 210 77.00 36.49 -22.65
N ALA A 211 75.82 37.05 -22.87
CA ALA A 211 75.60 38.25 -23.66
C ALA A 211 76.27 39.52 -23.10
N GLN A 212 76.70 39.53 -21.84
CA GLN A 212 77.37 40.67 -21.19
C GLN A 212 78.89 40.61 -21.30
N ASP A 213 79.45 39.52 -21.83
CA ASP A 213 80.89 39.34 -21.87
C ASP A 213 81.54 40.44 -22.73
N SER A 214 82.37 41.25 -22.09
CA SER A 214 83.06 42.39 -22.72
C SER A 214 83.98 41.99 -23.87
N THR A 215 84.42 40.73 -23.94
CA THR A 215 85.24 40.19 -25.05
C THR A 215 84.46 40.11 -26.37
N LEU A 216 83.12 40.05 -26.31
CA LEU A 216 82.23 40.05 -27.47
C LEU A 216 82.29 41.35 -28.27
N LYS A 217 82.81 42.45 -27.70
CA LYS A 217 82.97 43.75 -28.38
C LYS A 217 83.88 43.67 -29.61
N SER A 218 84.83 42.74 -29.60
CA SER A 218 85.87 42.61 -30.62
C SER A 218 85.85 41.27 -31.37
N ASP A 219 85.05 40.29 -30.92
CA ASP A 219 84.99 38.96 -31.51
C ASP A 219 83.59 38.65 -32.08
N GLN A 220 83.47 38.86 -33.39
CA GLN A 220 82.24 38.60 -34.13
C GLN A 220 81.86 37.11 -34.15
N SER A 221 82.84 36.19 -34.05
CA SER A 221 82.60 34.75 -33.99
C SER A 221 82.03 34.30 -32.64
N ALA A 222 82.48 34.92 -31.56
CA ALA A 222 81.95 34.67 -30.22
C ALA A 222 80.53 35.21 -30.10
N LEU A 223 80.26 36.38 -30.69
CA LEU A 223 78.92 36.96 -30.73
C LEU A 223 77.92 36.08 -31.49
N GLU A 224 78.31 35.51 -32.63
CA GLU A 224 77.50 34.55 -33.37
C GLU A 224 77.18 33.29 -32.57
N ARG A 225 78.16 32.77 -31.83
CA ARG A 225 77.95 31.62 -30.94
C ARG A 225 76.94 31.94 -29.83
N VAL A 226 77.00 33.12 -29.22
CA VAL A 226 76.03 33.53 -28.19
C VAL A 226 74.62 33.69 -28.77
N VAL A 227 74.50 34.28 -29.96
CA VAL A 227 73.21 34.38 -30.66
C VAL A 227 72.64 32.98 -30.93
N GLN A 228 73.46 32.06 -31.43
CA GLN A 228 73.02 30.68 -31.70
C GLN A 228 72.56 29.97 -30.42
N VAL A 229 73.29 30.10 -29.31
CA VAL A 229 72.89 29.50 -28.02
C VAL A 229 71.53 30.05 -27.54
N ILE A 230 71.29 31.35 -27.72
CA ILE A 230 70.00 31.95 -27.38
C ILE A 230 68.88 31.46 -28.32
N GLU A 231 69.16 31.29 -29.61
CA GLU A 231 68.23 30.74 -30.59
C GLU A 231 67.87 29.29 -30.27
N ASP A 232 68.85 28.42 -30.05
CA ASP A 232 68.64 27.00 -29.73
C ASP A 232 67.82 26.83 -28.43
N LEU A 233 68.09 27.69 -27.43
CA LEU A 233 67.35 27.69 -26.18
C LEU A 233 65.92 28.22 -26.36
N ALA A 234 65.73 29.25 -27.19
CA ALA A 234 64.41 29.77 -27.53
C ALA A 234 63.57 28.73 -28.29
N ASP A 235 64.17 28.03 -29.25
CA ASP A 235 63.52 26.95 -29.99
C ASP A 235 63.15 25.79 -29.05
N SER A 236 64.04 25.41 -28.13
CA SER A 236 63.77 24.38 -27.12
C SER A 236 62.58 24.76 -26.21
N LEU A 237 62.50 26.02 -25.78
CA LEU A 237 61.38 26.52 -24.98
C LEU A 237 60.09 26.60 -25.79
N PHE A 238 60.16 26.93 -27.08
CA PHE A 238 58.99 26.93 -27.97
C PHE A 238 58.45 25.51 -28.18
N GLN A 239 59.33 24.52 -28.40
CA GLN A 239 58.93 23.11 -28.50
C GLN A 239 58.32 22.61 -27.18
N LEU A 240 58.91 22.97 -26.04
CA LEU A 240 58.32 22.64 -24.74
C LEU A 240 56.93 23.26 -24.57
N GLN A 241 56.74 24.53 -24.94
CA GLN A 241 55.43 25.19 -24.89
C GLN A 241 54.39 24.43 -25.73
N LYS A 242 54.78 24.02 -26.93
CA LYS A 242 53.91 23.24 -27.83
C LYS A 242 53.53 21.89 -27.20
N GLN A 243 54.50 21.18 -26.62
CA GLN A 243 54.25 19.89 -25.95
C GLN A 243 53.33 20.03 -24.73
N GLU A 244 53.52 21.08 -23.92
CA GLU A 244 52.64 21.37 -22.78
C GLU A 244 51.22 21.68 -23.23
N MET A 245 51.05 22.43 -24.33
CA MET A 245 49.74 22.72 -24.91
C MET A 245 49.05 21.45 -25.42
N GLU A 246 49.75 20.63 -26.21
CA GLU A 246 49.21 19.35 -26.70
C GLU A 246 48.84 18.40 -25.55
N ALA A 247 49.63 18.39 -24.47
CA ALA A 247 49.35 17.62 -23.27
C ALA A 247 48.12 18.14 -22.51
N ASP A 248 47.94 19.46 -22.37
CA ASP A 248 46.77 20.04 -21.73
C ASP A 248 45.50 19.84 -22.57
N ASP A 249 45.58 19.95 -23.89
CA ASP A 249 44.47 19.66 -24.81
C ASP A 249 44.03 18.19 -24.70
N ALA A 250 44.98 17.26 -24.61
CA ALA A 250 44.69 15.85 -24.40
C ALA A 250 44.03 15.58 -23.03
N ARG A 251 44.49 16.25 -21.96
CA ARG A 251 43.85 16.17 -20.64
C ARG A 251 42.43 16.75 -20.66
N GLU A 252 42.22 17.86 -21.36
CA GLU A 252 40.90 18.48 -21.51
C GLU A 252 39.94 17.54 -22.25
N ALA A 253 40.36 16.97 -23.37
CA ALA A 253 39.55 16.02 -24.11
C ALA A 253 39.17 14.78 -23.26
N ALA A 254 40.13 14.24 -22.49
CA ALA A 254 39.88 13.13 -21.59
C ALA A 254 38.90 13.49 -20.45
N PHE A 255 39.05 14.69 -19.86
CA PHE A 255 38.15 15.22 -18.85
C PHE A 255 36.72 15.35 -19.40
N GLN A 256 36.54 16.04 -20.53
CA GLN A 256 35.24 16.22 -21.17
C GLN A 256 34.57 14.88 -21.51
N GLN A 257 35.35 13.91 -22.00
CA GLN A 257 34.84 12.58 -22.27
C GLN A 257 34.41 11.84 -21.00
N ALA A 258 35.14 11.98 -19.89
CA ALA A 258 34.81 11.35 -18.62
C ALA A 258 33.51 11.94 -18.03
N ILE A 259 33.37 13.27 -18.05
CA ILE A 259 32.16 13.97 -17.59
C ILE A 259 30.95 13.56 -18.43
N ALA A 260 31.05 13.62 -19.77
CA ALA A 260 29.95 13.26 -20.65
C ALA A 260 29.45 11.82 -20.43
N ARG A 261 30.37 10.86 -20.17
CA ARG A 261 29.98 9.48 -19.84
C ARG A 261 29.21 9.38 -18.53
N LEU A 262 29.64 10.08 -17.49
CA LEU A 262 28.96 10.10 -16.18
C LEU A 262 27.60 10.80 -16.26
N GLU A 263 27.49 11.88 -17.04
CA GLU A 263 26.23 12.59 -17.28
C GLU A 263 25.21 11.71 -18.01
N ILE A 264 25.62 11.01 -19.07
CA ILE A 264 24.76 10.05 -19.79
C ILE A 264 24.30 8.93 -18.84
N ALA A 265 25.22 8.39 -18.03
CA ALA A 265 24.87 7.39 -17.02
C ALA A 265 23.84 7.93 -16.02
N ASN A 266 23.99 9.18 -15.58
CA ASN A 266 23.05 9.83 -14.66
C ASN A 266 21.68 10.10 -15.28
N GLN A 267 21.60 10.48 -16.55
CA GLN A 267 20.33 10.62 -17.27
C GLN A 267 19.59 9.28 -17.35
N SER A 268 20.32 8.19 -17.62
CA SER A 268 19.75 6.84 -17.61
C SER A 268 19.27 6.43 -16.22
N LEU A 269 20.06 6.70 -15.18
CA LEU A 269 19.70 6.44 -13.79
C LEU A 269 18.49 7.25 -13.33
N GLU A 270 18.36 8.51 -13.79
CA GLU A 270 17.20 9.35 -13.50
C GLU A 270 15.91 8.75 -14.05
N GLY A 271 15.92 8.27 -15.29
CA GLY A 271 14.80 7.53 -15.87
C GLY A 271 14.48 6.26 -15.10
N ALA A 272 15.49 5.50 -14.69
CA ALA A 272 15.31 4.28 -13.91
C ALA A 272 14.72 4.55 -12.50
N VAL A 273 15.21 5.59 -11.81
CA VAL A 273 14.69 6.01 -10.50
C VAL A 273 13.24 6.47 -10.61
N ALA A 274 12.90 7.29 -11.62
CA ALA A 274 11.53 7.74 -11.84
C ALA A 274 10.59 6.55 -12.13
N TYR A 275 11.04 5.60 -12.94
CA TYR A 275 10.28 4.38 -13.26
C TYR A 275 10.07 3.48 -12.03
N LEU A 276 11.09 3.32 -11.18
CA LEU A 276 10.97 2.57 -9.92
C LEU A 276 10.04 3.29 -8.94
N HIS A 277 10.12 4.61 -8.83
CA HIS A 277 9.24 5.40 -7.99
C HIS A 277 7.77 5.26 -8.40
N ALA A 278 7.47 5.29 -9.70
CA ALA A 278 6.12 5.06 -10.21
C ALA A 278 5.61 3.63 -9.91
N GLN A 279 6.48 2.62 -9.96
CA GLN A 279 6.11 1.25 -9.56
C GLN A 279 5.83 1.14 -8.06
N ILE A 280 6.67 1.76 -7.22
CA ILE A 280 6.49 1.80 -5.77
C ILE A 280 5.11 2.40 -5.43
N LEU A 281 4.77 3.56 -5.99
CA LEU A 281 3.47 4.20 -5.76
C LEU A 281 2.28 3.32 -6.19
N ARG A 282 2.41 2.63 -7.34
CA ARG A 282 1.37 1.70 -7.81
C ARG A 282 1.22 0.50 -6.88
N LEU A 283 2.32 -0.05 -6.37
CA LEU A 283 2.29 -1.17 -5.43
C LEU A 283 1.74 -0.74 -4.06
N GLU A 284 2.09 0.44 -3.57
CA GLU A 284 1.52 1.01 -2.34
C GLU A 284 0.00 1.18 -2.45
N GLN A 285 -0.49 1.72 -3.57
CA GLN A 285 -1.92 1.84 -3.82
C GLN A 285 -2.60 0.46 -3.90
N SER A 286 -1.99 -0.49 -4.62
CA SER A 286 -2.52 -1.85 -4.73
C SER A 286 -2.57 -2.58 -3.39
N LEU A 287 -1.60 -2.35 -2.50
CA LEU A 287 -1.58 -2.90 -1.14
C LEU A 287 -2.69 -2.31 -0.27
N LEU A 288 -2.93 -0.99 -0.37
CA LEU A 288 -4.04 -0.34 0.33
C LEU A 288 -5.39 -0.88 -0.12
N GLU A 289 -5.58 -1.08 -1.43
CA GLU A 289 -6.77 -1.71 -1.99
C GLU A 289 -6.95 -3.13 -1.47
N LEU A 290 -5.90 -3.95 -1.49
CA LEU A 290 -5.94 -5.33 -0.99
C LEU A 290 -6.28 -5.40 0.51
N GLN A 291 -5.70 -4.51 1.32
CA GLN A 291 -6.02 -4.42 2.75
C GLN A 291 -7.48 -4.02 3.00
N ASN A 292 -8.02 -3.10 2.18
CA ASN A 292 -9.42 -2.70 2.25
C ASN A 292 -10.34 -3.86 1.83
N ASP A 293 -9.99 -4.60 0.78
CA ASP A 293 -10.74 -5.77 0.34
C ASP A 293 -10.79 -6.84 1.45
N ILE A 294 -9.66 -7.15 2.10
CA ILE A 294 -9.60 -8.06 3.25
C ILE A 294 -10.54 -7.60 4.37
N ALA A 295 -10.50 -6.30 4.73
CA ALA A 295 -11.34 -5.74 5.78
C ALA A 295 -12.83 -5.80 5.41
N THR A 296 -13.17 -5.51 4.16
CA THR A 296 -14.53 -5.57 3.63
C THR A 296 -15.06 -7.00 3.66
N GLN A 297 -14.26 -7.98 3.22
CA GLN A 297 -14.65 -9.40 3.30
C GLN A 297 -14.79 -9.87 4.75
N ALA A 298 -13.93 -9.42 5.67
CA ALA A 298 -14.04 -9.74 7.09
C ALA A 298 -15.36 -9.23 7.68
N GLN A 299 -15.76 -7.99 7.36
CA GLN A 299 -17.05 -7.44 7.80
C GLN A 299 -18.23 -8.19 7.16
N MET A 300 -18.14 -8.56 5.88
CA MET A 300 -19.16 -9.33 5.19
C MET A 300 -19.36 -10.71 5.83
N ILE A 301 -18.27 -11.38 6.24
CA ILE A 301 -18.33 -12.66 6.97
C ILE A 301 -19.12 -12.49 8.27
N VAL A 302 -18.79 -11.47 9.09
CA VAL A 302 -19.50 -11.21 10.35
C VAL A 302 -20.98 -10.94 10.11
N ASN A 303 -21.30 -10.08 9.14
CA ASN A 303 -22.69 -9.73 8.83
C ASN A 303 -23.49 -10.97 8.39
N LYS A 304 -22.93 -11.81 7.51
CA LYS A 304 -23.61 -13.03 7.03
C LYS A 304 -23.69 -14.13 8.08
N GLN A 305 -22.74 -14.21 9.01
CA GLN A 305 -22.84 -15.10 10.17
C GLN A 305 -24.00 -14.70 11.09
N ASN A 306 -24.14 -13.41 11.37
CA ASN A 306 -25.23 -12.88 12.19
C ASN A 306 -26.58 -13.09 11.51
N GLU A 307 -26.69 -12.74 10.22
CA GLU A 307 -27.91 -12.94 9.44
C GLU A 307 -28.35 -14.41 9.43
N LYS A 308 -27.42 -15.34 9.22
CA LYS A 308 -27.71 -16.78 9.32
C LYS A 308 -28.20 -17.18 10.71
N ALA A 309 -27.57 -16.70 11.77
CA ALA A 309 -27.98 -16.99 13.13
C ALA A 309 -29.39 -16.47 13.43
N ASP A 310 -29.73 -15.28 12.94
CA ASP A 310 -31.06 -14.70 13.07
C ASP A 310 -32.13 -15.54 12.36
N TRP A 311 -31.86 -15.98 11.13
CA TRP A 311 -32.77 -16.87 10.40
C TRP A 311 -32.97 -18.22 11.10
N LEU A 312 -31.92 -18.82 11.65
CA LEU A 312 -32.03 -20.05 12.45
C LEU A 312 -32.84 -19.83 13.73
N ASN A 313 -32.72 -18.66 14.36
CA ASN A 313 -33.51 -18.29 15.54
C ASN A 313 -34.99 -18.14 15.19
N ILE A 314 -35.31 -17.44 14.10
CA ILE A 314 -36.68 -17.29 13.59
C ILE A 314 -37.30 -18.66 13.30
N GLN A 315 -36.57 -19.54 12.59
CA GLN A 315 -37.06 -20.90 12.28
C GLN A 315 -37.41 -21.70 13.54
N ARG A 316 -36.53 -21.62 14.55
CA ARG A 316 -36.71 -22.29 15.84
C ARG A 316 -37.92 -21.74 16.60
N ASP A 317 -38.08 -20.42 16.65
CA ASP A 317 -39.18 -19.77 17.36
C ASP A 317 -40.53 -20.03 16.68
N GLU A 318 -40.59 -19.97 15.35
CA GLU A 318 -41.79 -20.32 14.57
C GLU A 318 -42.18 -21.80 14.76
N THR A 319 -41.21 -22.71 14.71
CA THR A 319 -41.43 -24.15 14.95
C THR A 319 -41.94 -24.42 16.38
N LYS A 320 -41.37 -23.74 17.37
CA LYS A 320 -41.81 -23.84 18.77
C LYS A 320 -43.23 -23.28 18.97
N SER A 321 -43.54 -22.16 18.33
CA SER A 321 -44.89 -21.56 18.35
C SER A 321 -45.92 -22.49 17.72
N TYR A 322 -45.59 -23.10 16.58
CA TYR A 322 -46.42 -24.10 15.93
C TYR A 322 -46.67 -25.33 16.80
N GLY A 323 -45.64 -25.84 17.48
CA GLY A 323 -45.76 -26.96 18.42
C GLY A 323 -46.79 -26.67 19.53
N LYS A 324 -46.69 -25.49 20.16
CA LYS A 324 -47.66 -25.05 21.18
C LYS A 324 -49.08 -24.92 20.63
N GLN A 325 -49.24 -24.35 19.44
CA GLN A 325 -50.57 -24.22 18.82
C GLN A 325 -51.18 -25.57 18.48
N THR A 326 -50.35 -26.52 18.02
CA THR A 326 -50.78 -27.89 17.72
C THR A 326 -51.21 -28.63 18.99
N GLU A 327 -50.46 -28.50 20.09
CA GLU A 327 -50.85 -29.05 21.40
C GLU A 327 -52.18 -28.46 21.89
N ASN A 328 -52.35 -27.14 21.80
CA ASN A 328 -53.60 -26.47 22.17
C ASN A 328 -54.79 -26.98 21.34
N ARG A 329 -54.65 -27.06 20.02
CA ARG A 329 -55.71 -27.55 19.12
C ARG A 329 -56.01 -29.03 19.37
N LYS A 330 -55.02 -29.85 19.66
CA LYS A 330 -55.22 -31.24 20.06
C LYS A 330 -56.06 -31.34 21.34
N SER A 331 -55.72 -30.56 22.37
CA SER A 331 -56.51 -30.52 23.60
C SER A 331 -57.96 -30.05 23.36
N GLN A 332 -58.17 -29.10 22.44
CA GLN A 332 -59.51 -28.67 22.04
C GLN A 332 -60.28 -29.78 21.30
N LEU A 333 -59.64 -30.51 20.39
CA LEU A 333 -60.26 -31.63 19.66
C LEU A 333 -60.61 -32.78 20.60
N ASP A 334 -59.73 -33.13 21.54
CA ASP A 334 -59.98 -34.15 22.55
C ASP A 334 -61.23 -33.79 23.38
N LEU A 335 -61.32 -32.54 23.83
CA LEU A 335 -62.45 -32.02 24.61
C LEU A 335 -63.76 -31.95 23.79
N LEU A 336 -63.70 -31.61 22.50
CA LEU A 336 -64.85 -31.69 21.59
C LEU A 336 -65.30 -33.14 21.37
N GLY A 337 -64.37 -34.08 21.22
CA GLY A 337 -64.67 -35.50 21.07
C GLY A 337 -65.33 -36.10 22.32
N GLU A 338 -64.85 -35.71 23.51
CA GLU A 338 -65.51 -36.06 24.78
C GLU A 338 -66.92 -35.47 24.87
N THR A 339 -67.10 -34.20 24.45
CA THR A 339 -68.41 -33.53 24.41
C THR A 339 -69.36 -34.26 23.45
N GLU A 340 -68.91 -34.59 22.24
CA GLU A 340 -69.71 -35.33 21.26
C GLU A 340 -70.17 -36.69 21.82
N ASN A 341 -69.27 -37.43 22.47
CA ASN A 341 -69.56 -38.72 23.07
C ASN A 341 -70.67 -38.59 24.15
N VAL A 342 -70.61 -37.57 25.00
CA VAL A 342 -71.62 -37.31 26.03
C VAL A 342 -73.01 -37.04 25.44
N PHE A 343 -73.10 -36.24 24.38
CA PHE A 343 -74.38 -35.93 23.71
C PHE A 343 -74.89 -37.05 22.80
N SER A 344 -74.01 -37.91 22.28
CA SER A 344 -74.38 -39.05 21.43
C SER A 344 -75.08 -40.20 22.17
N LYS A 345 -74.97 -40.25 23.50
CA LYS A 345 -75.59 -41.27 24.37
C LYS A 345 -77.10 -41.07 24.62
N GLY A 346 -77.77 -40.24 23.82
CA GLY A 346 -79.21 -39.94 23.95
C GLY A 346 -79.50 -38.67 24.79
N PRO A 347 -80.79 -38.25 24.84
CA PRO A 347 -81.20 -36.96 25.40
C PRO A 347 -80.78 -36.79 26.85
N LEU A 348 -80.48 -35.54 27.23
CA LEU A 348 -80.15 -35.19 28.61
C LEU A 348 -81.36 -35.40 29.53
N THR A 349 -81.12 -35.93 30.72
CA THR A 349 -82.15 -36.03 31.76
C THR A 349 -82.54 -34.64 32.26
N PRO A 350 -83.75 -34.46 32.83
CA PRO A 350 -84.15 -33.18 33.42
C PRO A 350 -83.17 -32.65 34.48
N GLU A 351 -82.53 -33.55 35.24
CA GLU A 351 -81.50 -33.22 36.23
C GLU A 351 -80.22 -32.68 35.57
N GLN A 352 -79.76 -33.31 34.47
CA GLN A 352 -78.60 -32.84 33.70
C GLN A 352 -78.88 -31.51 33.00
N GLN A 353 -80.09 -31.32 32.47
CA GLN A 353 -80.51 -30.05 31.87
C GLN A 353 -80.59 -28.93 32.90
N SER A 354 -81.15 -29.22 34.08
CA SER A 354 -81.17 -28.28 35.20
C SER A 354 -79.75 -27.93 35.65
N PHE A 355 -78.86 -28.92 35.78
CA PHE A 355 -77.46 -28.70 36.14
C PHE A 355 -76.74 -27.78 35.14
N LEU A 356 -76.91 -28.03 33.83
CA LEU A 356 -76.36 -27.17 32.78
C LEU A 356 -76.87 -25.73 32.84
N GLN A 357 -78.13 -25.51 33.23
CA GLN A 357 -78.69 -24.15 33.38
C GLN A 357 -78.14 -23.40 34.60
N HIS A 358 -77.65 -24.11 35.62
CA HIS A 358 -77.11 -23.55 36.86
C HIS A 358 -75.57 -23.50 36.90
N LEU A 359 -74.90 -24.12 35.93
CA LEU A 359 -73.48 -23.94 35.63
C LEU A 359 -73.25 -22.55 35.02
N LYS A 360 -72.95 -21.56 35.87
CA LYS A 360 -72.47 -20.23 35.48
C LYS A 360 -70.97 -20.12 35.64
#